data_AF-A0A351SQT4-F1
#
_entry.id   AF-A0A351SQT4-F1
#
_cell.length_a   1.000
_cell.length_b   1.000
_cell.length_c   1.000
_cell.angle_alpha   90.00
_cell.angle_beta   90.00
_cell.angle_gamma   90.00
#
_symmetry.space_group_name_H-M   'P 1'
#
loop_
_entity.id
_entity.type
_entity.pdbx_description
1 polymer ?
#
loop_
_entity_poly.entity_id
_entity_poly.type
_entity_poly.pdbx_seq_one_letter_code
_entity_poly.pdbx_strand_id
1 'polypeptide(L)'
;CVAGSGETPVETYYYIKYMANGSNVTNLPGELTQNTKYDANISTVEPKRPGYTFLGWSPDYRDTTGNPHYAPGSLYQDRKDLILYAIWKKDAEPSTPVLPDNPSTGITDYLLPFGGVVSASGVGLGILKKRKNFKQF
;
A
#
# COMPACT_ATOMS: atom_id res chain seq x y z
N CYS A 1 -16.89 24.85 58.50
CA CYS A 1 -16.45 23.71 57.66
C CYS A 1 -16.47 24.19 56.22
N VAL A 2 -15.29 24.42 55.63
CA VAL A 2 -15.18 24.79 54.21
C VAL A 2 -15.57 23.55 53.41
N ALA A 3 -16.59 23.71 52.56
CA ALA A 3 -17.07 22.65 51.68
C ALA A 3 -15.89 22.11 50.85
N GLY A 4 -15.70 20.79 50.88
CA GLY A 4 -14.74 20.13 50.00
C GLY A 4 -15.08 20.51 48.57
N SER A 5 -14.16 21.20 47.91
CA SER A 5 -14.19 21.44 46.48
C SER A 5 -14.25 20.08 45.80
N GLY A 6 -15.43 19.72 45.29
CA GLY A 6 -15.59 18.61 44.38
C GLY A 6 -14.84 18.95 43.11
N GLU A 7 -13.58 18.53 43.01
CA GLU A 7 -12.85 18.51 41.77
C GLU A 7 -13.63 17.60 40.82
N THR A 8 -14.26 18.18 39.80
CA THR A 8 -14.80 17.40 38.70
C THR A 8 -13.64 16.63 38.08
N PRO A 9 -13.73 15.30 37.90
CA PRO A 9 -12.63 14.55 37.32
C PRO A 9 -12.36 15.11 35.92
N VAL A 10 -11.16 15.67 35.72
CA VAL A 10 -10.71 16.10 34.39
C VAL A 10 -10.54 14.86 33.55
N GLU A 11 -11.42 14.66 32.59
CA GLU A 11 -11.29 13.59 31.63
C GLU A 11 -10.05 13.84 30.76
N THR A 12 -9.22 12.80 30.63
CA THR A 12 -8.04 12.85 29.77
C THR A 12 -8.21 11.88 28.62
N TYR A 13 -7.67 12.25 27.47
CA TYR A 13 -7.83 11.53 26.22
C TYR A 13 -6.46 11.31 25.59
N TYR A 14 -6.34 10.23 24.84
CA TYR A 14 -5.21 9.93 23.98
C TYR A 14 -5.71 9.60 22.57
N TYR A 15 -4.83 9.69 21.59
CA TYR A 15 -5.15 9.36 20.19
C TYR A 15 -4.26 8.26 19.61
N ILE A 16 -4.85 7.50 18.69
CA ILE A 16 -4.14 6.54 17.85
C ILE A 16 -4.29 6.99 16.40
N LYS A 17 -3.17 7.38 15.80
CA LYS A 17 -3.11 7.87 14.42
C LYS A 17 -2.51 6.81 13.52
N TYR A 18 -3.13 6.60 12.36
CA TYR A 18 -2.69 5.63 11.37
C TYR A 18 -2.00 6.31 10.20
N MET A 19 -0.84 5.80 9.83
CA MET A 19 -0.03 6.28 8.72
C MET A 19 0.19 5.17 7.70
N ALA A 20 -0.06 5.49 6.44
CA ALA A 20 0.00 4.53 5.34
C ALA A 20 1.40 3.94 5.08
N ASN A 21 2.47 4.64 5.49
CA ASN A 21 3.87 4.25 5.26
C ASN A 21 4.15 3.71 3.82
N GLY A 22 3.62 4.40 2.83
CA GLY A 22 3.67 3.99 1.43
C GLY A 22 2.81 4.89 0.55
N SER A 23 3.05 4.79 -0.74
CA SER A 23 2.29 5.53 -1.76
C SER A 23 1.13 4.71 -2.28
N ASN A 24 0.10 5.38 -2.81
CA ASN A 24 -1.07 4.77 -3.45
C ASN A 24 -1.85 3.81 -2.51
N VAL A 25 -1.94 4.18 -1.24
CA VAL A 25 -2.71 3.46 -0.23
C VAL A 25 -4.13 3.99 -0.18
N THR A 26 -5.10 3.09 -0.15
CA THR A 26 -6.53 3.38 -0.01
C THR A 26 -7.07 2.71 1.25
N ASN A 27 -8.27 3.12 1.70
CA ASN A 27 -8.93 2.54 2.88
C ASN A 27 -8.11 2.67 4.18
N LEU A 28 -7.45 3.81 4.38
CA LEU A 28 -6.70 4.06 5.62
C LEU A 28 -7.69 4.32 6.78
N PRO A 29 -7.45 3.76 7.99
CA PRO A 29 -8.26 4.09 9.15
C PRO A 29 -8.21 5.59 9.48
N GLY A 30 -9.32 6.11 10.00
CA GLY A 30 -9.34 7.42 10.63
C GLY A 30 -8.58 7.43 11.96
N GLU A 31 -8.26 8.63 12.44
CA GLU A 31 -7.72 8.81 13.79
C GLU A 31 -8.75 8.36 14.83
N LEU A 32 -8.28 7.63 15.84
CA LEU A 32 -9.09 7.17 16.95
C LEU A 32 -8.78 8.01 18.19
N THR A 33 -9.80 8.55 18.84
CA THR A 33 -9.67 9.24 20.14
C THR A 33 -10.29 8.36 21.22
N GLN A 34 -9.58 8.15 22.32
CA GLN A 34 -10.03 7.30 23.42
C GLN A 34 -9.75 7.96 24.77
N ASN A 35 -10.65 7.76 25.73
CA ASN A 35 -10.48 8.22 27.11
C ASN A 35 -9.45 7.34 27.83
N THR A 36 -8.51 7.93 28.58
CA THR A 36 -7.45 7.22 29.34
C THR A 36 -7.96 6.26 30.40
N LYS A 37 -9.25 6.30 30.75
CA LYS A 37 -9.90 5.33 31.62
C LYS A 37 -10.06 3.96 30.97
N TYR A 38 -10.09 3.89 29.63
CA TYR A 38 -10.39 2.68 28.88
C TYR A 38 -9.25 2.30 27.92
N ASP A 39 -9.08 1.00 27.71
CA ASP A 39 -8.21 0.47 26.66
C ASP A 39 -8.82 0.78 25.27
N ALA A 40 -7.98 0.90 24.25
CA ALA A 40 -8.41 1.13 22.88
C ALA A 40 -8.26 -0.14 22.05
N ASN A 41 -9.14 -0.35 21.09
CA ASN A 41 -8.94 -1.37 20.06
C ASN A 41 -8.30 -0.72 18.84
N ILE A 42 -7.23 -1.34 18.34
CA ILE A 42 -6.63 -0.99 17.06
C ILE A 42 -7.68 -1.22 15.97
N SER A 43 -7.78 -0.28 15.03
CA SER A 43 -8.78 -0.33 13.96
C SER A 43 -8.67 -1.64 13.19
N THR A 44 -9.83 -2.25 12.92
CA THR A 44 -9.96 -3.43 12.05
C THR A 44 -9.95 -3.06 10.57
N VAL A 45 -9.93 -1.76 10.25
CA VAL A 45 -9.86 -1.28 8.87
C VAL A 45 -8.46 -1.59 8.31
N GLU A 46 -8.44 -2.41 7.27
CA GLU A 46 -7.20 -2.80 6.59
C GLU A 46 -6.95 -1.90 5.37
N PRO A 47 -5.81 -1.18 5.36
CA PRO A 47 -5.43 -0.37 4.21
C PRO A 47 -5.03 -1.25 3.02
N LYS A 48 -5.32 -0.79 1.81
CA LYS A 48 -5.04 -1.51 0.56
C LYS A 48 -4.02 -0.79 -0.29
N ARG A 49 -3.03 -1.53 -0.78
CA ARG A 49 -1.96 -1.02 -1.65
C ARG A 49 -1.74 -2.00 -2.81
N PRO A 50 -1.89 -1.58 -4.08
CA PRO A 50 -1.68 -2.47 -5.22
C PRO A 50 -0.26 -3.06 -5.27
N GLY A 51 -0.14 -4.38 -5.42
CA GLY A 51 1.13 -5.11 -5.47
C GLY A 51 1.81 -5.30 -4.10
N TYR A 52 1.10 -5.01 -3.02
CA TYR A 52 1.57 -5.24 -1.66
C TYR A 52 0.47 -5.82 -0.77
N THR A 53 0.85 -6.77 0.07
CA THR A 53 0.03 -7.30 1.15
C THR A 53 0.28 -6.49 2.42
N PHE A 54 -0.79 -6.01 3.05
CA PHE A 54 -0.74 -5.40 4.38
C PHE A 54 -0.50 -6.48 5.44
N LEU A 55 0.50 -6.28 6.31
CA LEU A 55 0.83 -7.23 7.36
C LEU A 55 0.32 -6.81 8.75
N GLY A 56 0.26 -5.51 9.00
CA GLY A 56 -0.15 -4.95 10.29
C GLY A 56 0.49 -3.59 10.56
N TRP A 57 0.55 -3.20 11.82
CA TRP A 57 0.99 -1.88 12.25
C TRP A 57 2.25 -1.95 13.13
N SER A 58 3.12 -0.96 13.00
CA SER A 58 4.29 -0.77 13.87
C SER A 58 4.40 0.67 14.35
N PRO A 59 4.83 0.92 15.61
CA PRO A 59 5.12 2.26 16.09
C PRO A 59 6.40 2.85 15.48
N ASP A 60 7.26 2.02 14.88
CA ASP A 60 8.47 2.46 14.19
C ASP A 60 8.20 2.57 12.68
N TYR A 61 8.38 3.77 12.14
CA TYR A 61 8.20 4.04 10.71
C TYR A 61 9.22 3.30 9.83
N ARG A 62 10.37 2.90 10.39
CA ARG A 62 11.46 2.21 9.68
C ARG A 62 11.27 0.70 9.65
N ASP A 63 10.32 0.19 10.42
CA ASP A 63 10.09 -1.23 10.50
C ASP A 63 9.52 -1.75 9.18
N THR A 64 10.34 -2.53 8.50
CA THR A 64 10.04 -3.20 7.24
C THR A 64 10.29 -4.70 7.35
N THR A 65 10.49 -5.21 8.57
CA THR A 65 10.90 -6.59 8.84
C THR A 65 9.82 -7.62 8.54
N GLY A 66 8.61 -7.18 8.18
CA GLY A 66 7.47 -8.06 7.93
C GLY A 66 6.82 -8.60 9.21
N ASN A 67 7.26 -8.13 10.38
CA ASN A 67 6.73 -8.54 11.67
C ASN A 67 6.00 -7.35 12.31
N PRO A 68 4.66 -7.26 12.20
CA PRO A 68 3.90 -6.19 12.80
C PRO A 68 3.88 -6.29 14.33
N HIS A 69 3.94 -5.14 15.00
CA HIS A 69 3.75 -5.05 16.45
C HIS A 69 2.28 -5.17 16.85
N TYR A 70 1.38 -4.64 16.03
CA TYR A 70 -0.06 -4.65 16.27
C TYR A 70 -0.81 -5.17 15.06
N ALA A 71 -1.64 -6.20 15.27
CA ALA A 71 -2.60 -6.66 14.27
C ALA A 71 -3.88 -5.81 14.31
N PRO A 72 -4.65 -5.74 13.21
CA PRO A 72 -5.99 -5.13 13.21
C PRO A 72 -6.86 -5.74 14.31
N GLY A 73 -7.57 -4.91 15.08
CA GLY A 73 -8.40 -5.36 16.20
C GLY A 73 -7.66 -5.71 17.49
N SER A 74 -6.33 -5.58 17.54
CA SER A 74 -5.57 -5.82 18.78
C SER A 74 -5.93 -4.81 19.87
N LEU A 75 -5.82 -5.20 21.13
CA LEU A 75 -6.03 -4.31 22.27
C LEU A 75 -4.76 -3.49 22.56
N TYR A 76 -4.92 -2.20 22.80
CA TYR A 76 -3.87 -1.27 23.20
C TYR A 76 -4.11 -0.76 24.62
N GLN A 77 -3.15 -1.00 25.52
CA GLN A 77 -3.29 -0.82 26.96
C GLN A 77 -2.37 0.25 27.57
N ASP A 78 -1.44 0.82 26.79
CA ASP A 78 -0.51 1.83 27.32
C ASP A 78 -1.18 3.20 27.50
N ARG A 79 -2.33 3.42 26.83
CA ARG A 79 -3.20 4.62 26.97
C ARG A 79 -2.47 5.94 26.78
N LYS A 80 -1.58 5.96 25.80
CA LYS A 80 -0.79 7.12 25.38
C LYS A 80 -1.01 7.38 23.91
N ASP A 81 -0.63 8.59 23.49
CA ASP A 81 -0.64 8.96 22.09
C ASP A 81 0.28 8.03 21.30
N LEU A 82 -0.26 7.47 20.22
CA LEU A 82 0.41 6.46 19.42
C LEU A 82 0.25 6.77 17.93
N ILE A 83 1.36 6.73 17.21
CA ILE A 83 1.37 6.77 15.75
C ILE A 83 1.74 5.39 15.26
N LEU A 84 0.88 4.82 14.41
CA LEU A 84 1.03 3.49 13.83
C LEU A 84 1.30 3.59 12.34
N TYR A 85 2.37 2.97 11.89
CA TYR A 85 2.79 2.91 10.50
C TYR A 85 2.46 1.53 9.93
N ALA A 86 1.84 1.50 8.75
CA ALA A 86 1.52 0.24 8.08
C ALA A 86 2.79 -0.49 7.62
N ILE A 87 2.84 -1.79 7.84
CA ILE A 87 3.89 -2.67 7.31
C ILE A 87 3.37 -3.38 6.08
N TRP A 88 4.17 -3.38 5.02
CA TRP A 88 3.83 -3.92 3.71
C TRP A 88 4.81 -5.02 3.30
N LYS A 89 4.27 -6.10 2.72
CA LYS A 89 5.05 -7.12 2.01
C LYS A 89 4.80 -6.97 0.53
N LYS A 90 5.86 -6.89 -0.28
CA LYS A 90 5.71 -6.87 -1.74
C LYS A 90 5.14 -8.22 -2.19
N ASP A 91 4.10 -8.18 -3.01
CA ASP A 91 3.55 -9.40 -3.60
C ASP A 91 4.54 -9.96 -4.61
N ALA A 92 4.57 -11.29 -4.76
CA ALA A 92 5.31 -11.89 -5.86
C ALA A 92 4.64 -11.45 -7.17
N GLU A 93 5.43 -10.95 -8.12
CA GLU A 93 4.91 -10.67 -9.46
C GLU A 93 4.26 -11.95 -9.98
N PRO A 94 3.07 -11.88 -10.61
CA PRO A 94 2.51 -13.06 -11.27
C PRO A 94 3.56 -13.52 -12.28
N SER A 95 4.06 -14.75 -12.13
CA SER A 95 4.87 -15.38 -13.15
C SER A 95 4.02 -15.35 -14.42
N THR A 96 4.42 -14.53 -15.40
CA THR A 96 3.82 -14.62 -16.74
C THR A 96 3.90 -16.09 -17.15
N PRO A 97 2.81 -16.72 -17.60
CA PRO A 97 2.92 -18.05 -18.14
C PRO A 97 3.92 -17.95 -19.29
N VAL A 98 5.07 -18.62 -19.15
CA VAL A 98 6.05 -18.76 -20.21
C VAL A 98 5.30 -19.42 -21.36
N LEU A 99 4.97 -18.66 -22.40
CA LEU A 99 4.48 -19.23 -23.64
C LEU A 99 5.56 -20.22 -24.09
N PRO A 100 5.22 -21.49 -24.40
CA PRO A 100 6.22 -22.41 -24.93
C PRO A 100 6.86 -21.76 -26.16
N ASP A 101 8.19 -21.76 -26.23
CA ASP A 101 8.96 -21.20 -27.34
C ASP A 101 8.41 -21.77 -28.65
N ASN A 102 7.56 -21.00 -29.33
CA ASN A 102 6.97 -21.44 -30.58
C ASN A 102 8.04 -21.31 -31.67
N PRO A 103 8.54 -22.40 -32.28
CA PRO A 103 9.32 -22.26 -33.49
C PRO A 103 8.42 -21.60 -34.53
N SER A 104 8.91 -20.49 -35.09
CA SER A 104 8.28 -19.73 -36.16
C SER A 104 7.89 -20.62 -37.33
N THR A 105 6.67 -21.16 -37.33
CA THR A 105 5.97 -21.67 -38.51
C THR A 105 4.47 -21.62 -38.31
N GLY A 106 3.79 -20.85 -39.17
CA GLY A 106 2.36 -21.06 -39.46
C GLY A 106 1.39 -20.29 -38.57
N ILE A 107 0.74 -19.31 -39.17
CA ILE A 107 -0.42 -18.58 -38.66
C ILE A 107 -1.41 -19.53 -37.99
N THR A 108 -1.76 -19.26 -36.73
CA THR A 108 -3.09 -19.58 -36.22
C THR A 108 -3.64 -18.37 -35.47
N ASP A 109 -4.89 -18.09 -35.81
CA ASP A 109 -5.69 -16.94 -35.46
C ASP A 109 -6.06 -16.99 -33.97
N TYR A 110 -5.25 -16.39 -33.11
CA TYR A 110 -5.61 -16.23 -31.70
C TYR A 110 -6.48 -14.99 -31.53
N LEU A 111 -7.78 -15.18 -31.73
CA LEU A 111 -8.82 -14.24 -31.27
C LEU A 111 -8.71 -14.09 -29.74
N LEU A 112 -8.20 -12.95 -29.28
CA LEU A 112 -8.28 -12.54 -27.88
C LEU A 112 -9.75 -12.24 -27.53
N PRO A 113 -10.25 -12.58 -26.33
CA PRO A 113 -11.64 -12.30 -25.93
C PRO A 113 -11.93 -10.81 -25.68
N PHE A 114 -11.03 -9.90 -26.05
CA PHE A 114 -11.27 -8.47 -25.98
C PHE A 114 -11.29 -7.91 -27.41
N GLY A 115 -12.51 -7.73 -27.92
CA GLY A 115 -12.77 -7.11 -29.21
C GLY A 115 -12.10 -5.74 -29.29
N GLY A 116 -11.13 -5.64 -30.19
CA GLY A 116 -10.45 -4.40 -30.53
C GLY A 116 -9.59 -4.62 -31.78
N VAL A 117 -10.19 -4.49 -32.95
CA VAL A 117 -9.46 -4.50 -34.22
C VAL A 117 -8.63 -3.23 -34.31
N VAL A 118 -7.31 -3.36 -34.37
CA VAL A 118 -6.43 -2.27 -34.83
C VAL A 118 -5.93 -2.66 -36.22
N SER A 119 -6.47 -2.02 -37.24
CA SER A 119 -6.06 -2.21 -38.63
C SER A 119 -4.61 -1.79 -38.83
N ALA A 120 -3.73 -2.74 -39.14
CA ALA A 120 -2.41 -2.46 -39.69
C ALA A 120 -2.51 -2.33 -41.22
N SER A 121 -2.21 -1.16 -41.76
CA SER A 121 -1.99 -0.97 -43.19
C SER A 121 -0.83 0.00 -43.38
N GLY A 122 0.26 -0.49 -43.97
CA GLY A 122 1.40 0.35 -44.34
C GLY A 122 2.72 -0.41 -44.41
N VAL A 123 2.85 -1.32 -45.38
CA VAL A 123 4.14 -1.87 -45.83
C VAL A 123 4.98 -0.70 -46.36
N GLY A 124 6.17 -0.49 -45.81
CA GLY A 124 7.08 0.57 -46.23
C GLY A 124 8.54 0.15 -46.12
N LEU A 125 9.05 -0.46 -47.19
CA LEU A 125 10.47 -0.69 -47.48
C LEU A 125 11.22 0.67 -47.41
N GLY A 126 12.30 0.78 -46.64
CA GLY A 126 13.05 2.04 -46.53
C GLY A 126 14.45 1.92 -45.92
N ILE A 127 15.46 2.18 -46.73
CA ILE A 127 16.91 1.94 -46.53
C ILE A 127 17.59 2.89 -45.51
N LEU A 128 18.52 2.31 -44.73
CA LEU A 128 19.79 2.83 -44.16
C LEU A 128 20.15 4.33 -44.39
N LYS A 129 20.37 5.11 -43.30
CA LYS A 129 21.54 6.03 -43.21
C LYS A 129 21.84 6.61 -41.81
N LYS A 130 22.96 6.14 -41.23
CA LYS A 130 24.08 6.86 -40.58
C LYS A 130 23.78 8.11 -39.72
N ARG A 131 23.91 7.99 -38.38
CA ARG A 131 23.97 9.15 -37.46
C ARG A 131 25.44 9.49 -37.15
N LYS A 132 25.96 10.59 -37.72
CA LYS A 132 27.23 11.22 -37.35
C LYS A 132 27.05 11.99 -36.03
N ASN A 133 27.89 11.73 -35.04
CA ASN A 133 28.04 12.58 -33.86
C ASN A 133 28.98 13.73 -34.21
N PHE A 134 28.50 14.97 -34.05
CA PHE A 134 29.29 16.19 -34.22
C PHE A 134 29.44 16.86 -32.86
N LYS A 135 30.68 17.01 -32.39
CA LYS A 135 31.06 17.82 -31.21
C LYS A 135 31.04 19.30 -31.55
N GLN A 136 30.80 20.14 -30.52
CA GLN A 136 31.39 21.47 -30.20
C GLN A 136 30.36 22.25 -29.36
N PHE A 137 30.68 22.93 -28.25
CA PHE A 137 31.92 23.62 -27.85
C PHE A 137 32.44 23.17 -26.48
#